data_AF-A0A7Y5MSM1-F1
#
_entry.id   AF-A0A7Y5MSM1-F1
#
_cell.length_a   1.000
_cell.length_b   1.000
_cell.length_c   1.000
_cell.angle_alpha   90.00
_cell.angle_beta   90.00
_cell.angle_gamma   90.00
#
_symmetry.space_group_name_H-M   'P 1'
#
loop_
_entity.id
_entity.type
_entity.pdbx_description
1 polymer ?
#
loop_
_entity_poly.entity_id
_entity_poly.type
_entity_poly.pdbx_seq_one_letter_code
_entity_poly.pdbx_strand_id
1 'polypeptide(L)'
;MDNSERIDRYLSGEMNAAERQGFESELASDAQLADDLALQRDMVHFLQQRESKSALQTQLKAIGADYFQSEPTARIVRLSPRRLIGIASAVAAAAVILLLLWQFWSAPSLYDEFAQHPPLALAEKSAGAINWSETETAFQAGNFAKAESGLETYIIQHPDDRQARLYLGICKMELNKTAEAQLIFQGFSDAETSLKDLADWYSALNYLKIGDEVSCRKALNALTPASSYFDRAQLLLKRLDESKE
;
A
#
# COMPACT_ATOMS: atom_id res chain seq x y z
N MET A 1 -38.18 -47.57 -51.36
CA MET A 1 -37.07 -46.80 -50.80
C MET A 1 -36.48 -47.63 -49.70
N ASP A 2 -35.17 -47.83 -49.71
CA ASP A 2 -34.50 -48.56 -48.64
C ASP A 2 -34.54 -47.75 -47.34
N ASN A 3 -34.63 -48.41 -46.17
CA ASN A 3 -34.72 -47.71 -44.89
C ASN A 3 -33.46 -46.87 -44.62
N SER A 4 -32.30 -47.36 -45.06
CA SER A 4 -31.01 -46.67 -44.95
C SER A 4 -31.00 -45.31 -45.67
N GLU A 5 -31.57 -45.24 -46.88
CA GLU A 5 -31.63 -44.02 -47.69
C GLU A 5 -32.56 -42.96 -47.05
N ARG A 6 -33.64 -43.42 -46.41
CA ARG A 6 -34.54 -42.53 -45.65
C ARG A 6 -33.85 -41.99 -44.40
N ILE A 7 -33.11 -42.83 -43.69
CA ILE A 7 -32.33 -42.41 -42.52
C ILE A 7 -31.27 -41.38 -42.92
N ASP A 8 -30.55 -41.60 -44.02
CA ASP A 8 -29.54 -40.64 -44.51
C ASP A 8 -30.15 -39.28 -44.82
N ARG A 9 -31.27 -39.25 -45.56
CA ARG A 9 -31.99 -37.99 -45.86
C ARG A 9 -32.51 -37.29 -44.61
N TYR A 10 -32.90 -38.05 -43.57
CA TYR A 10 -33.30 -37.50 -42.29
C TYR A 10 -32.12 -36.88 -41.54
N LEU A 11 -30.98 -37.58 -41.47
CA LEU A 11 -29.76 -37.11 -40.80
C LEU A 11 -29.10 -35.93 -41.52
N SER A 12 -29.17 -35.86 -42.85
CA SER A 12 -28.65 -34.76 -43.66
C SER A 12 -29.58 -33.53 -43.71
N GLY A 13 -30.83 -33.67 -43.25
CA GLY A 13 -31.82 -32.59 -43.24
C GLY A 13 -32.50 -32.32 -44.60
N GLU A 14 -32.47 -33.29 -45.52
CA GLU A 14 -33.04 -33.22 -46.88
C GLU A 14 -34.51 -33.64 -46.96
N MET A 15 -35.13 -33.97 -45.83
CA MET A 15 -36.58 -34.20 -45.73
C MET A 15 -37.31 -32.88 -45.49
N ASN A 16 -38.40 -32.65 -46.23
CA ASN A 16 -39.28 -31.51 -45.95
C ASN A 16 -40.08 -31.73 -44.64
N ALA A 17 -40.73 -30.69 -44.14
CA ALA A 17 -41.41 -30.74 -42.84
C ALA A 17 -42.51 -31.83 -42.76
N ALA A 18 -43.24 -32.08 -43.86
CA ALA A 18 -44.30 -33.09 -43.90
C ALA A 18 -43.72 -34.52 -43.94
N GLU A 19 -42.68 -34.74 -44.74
CA GLU A 19 -41.96 -36.02 -44.83
C GLU A 19 -41.30 -36.38 -43.50
N ARG A 20 -40.69 -35.39 -42.84
CA ARG A 20 -40.03 -35.56 -41.55
C ARG A 20 -41.01 -35.97 -40.46
N GLN A 21 -42.17 -35.33 -40.39
CA GLN A 21 -43.20 -35.66 -39.39
C GLN A 21 -43.74 -37.08 -39.59
N GLY A 22 -43.92 -37.52 -40.84
CA GLY A 22 -44.32 -38.90 -41.14
C GLY A 22 -43.26 -39.91 -40.68
N PHE A 23 -41.98 -39.63 -40.97
CA PHE A 23 -40.86 -40.46 -40.56
C PHE A 23 -40.72 -40.56 -39.04
N GLU A 24 -40.87 -39.45 -38.31
CA GLU A 24 -40.84 -39.40 -36.84
C GLU A 24 -42.02 -40.18 -36.21
N SER A 25 -43.19 -40.20 -36.86
CA SER A 25 -44.32 -41.02 -36.41
C SER A 25 -44.08 -42.52 -36.63
N GLU A 26 -43.40 -42.89 -37.72
CA GLU A 26 -43.03 -44.29 -37.99
C GLU A 26 -41.96 -44.79 -37.02
N LEU A 27 -40.96 -43.95 -36.69
CA LEU A 27 -39.94 -44.24 -35.68
C LEU A 27 -40.52 -44.56 -34.30
N ALA A 28 -41.66 -43.95 -33.95
CA ALA A 28 -42.33 -44.22 -32.67
C ALA A 28 -43.02 -45.60 -32.63
N SER A 29 -43.27 -46.20 -33.79
CA SER A 29 -44.04 -47.44 -33.91
C SER A 29 -43.20 -48.64 -34.37
N ASP A 30 -42.09 -48.39 -35.07
CA ASP A 30 -41.17 -49.42 -35.58
C ASP A 30 -39.84 -49.38 -34.83
N ALA A 31 -39.63 -50.38 -33.96
CA ALA A 31 -38.42 -50.51 -33.17
C ALA A 31 -37.17 -50.78 -34.02
N GLN A 32 -37.31 -51.48 -35.15
CA GLN A 32 -36.17 -51.84 -35.99
C GLN A 32 -35.64 -50.63 -36.77
N LEU A 33 -36.55 -49.77 -37.24
CA LEU A 33 -36.19 -48.49 -37.86
C LEU A 33 -35.49 -47.54 -36.86
N ALA A 34 -35.90 -47.55 -35.59
CA ALA A 34 -35.29 -46.76 -34.53
C ALA A 34 -33.85 -47.24 -34.22
N ASP A 35 -33.62 -48.56 -34.19
CA ASP A 35 -32.30 -49.15 -33.96
C ASP A 35 -31.34 -48.83 -35.14
N ASP A 36 -31.82 -48.94 -36.38
CA ASP A 36 -31.03 -48.62 -37.58
C ASP A 36 -30.62 -47.14 -37.60
N LEU A 37 -31.54 -46.22 -37.25
CA LEU A 37 -31.25 -44.80 -37.13
C LEU A 37 -30.19 -44.51 -36.06
N ALA A 38 -30.27 -45.18 -34.91
CA ALA A 38 -29.30 -45.02 -33.82
C ALA A 38 -27.89 -45.45 -34.26
N LEU A 39 -27.78 -46.61 -34.92
CA LEU A 39 -26.51 -47.13 -35.42
C LEU A 39 -25.87 -46.18 -36.43
N GLN A 40 -26.65 -45.69 -37.38
CA GLN A 40 -26.16 -44.81 -38.45
C GLN A 40 -25.75 -43.44 -37.91
N ARG A 41 -26.52 -42.90 -36.95
CA ARG A 41 -26.16 -41.66 -36.23
C ARG A 41 -24.84 -41.82 -35.47
N ASP A 42 -24.66 -42.94 -34.77
CA ASP A 42 -23.43 -43.21 -34.01
C ASP A 42 -22.22 -43.34 -34.94
N MET A 43 -22.39 -43.95 -36.12
CA MET A 43 -21.34 -44.01 -37.14
C MET A 43 -20.97 -42.63 -37.69
N VAL A 44 -21.95 -41.79 -38.03
CA VAL A 44 -21.72 -40.41 -38.47
C VAL A 44 -20.98 -39.61 -37.40
N HIS A 45 -21.41 -39.73 -36.14
CA HIS A 45 -20.77 -39.04 -35.02
C HIS A 45 -19.31 -39.51 -34.80
N PHE A 46 -19.05 -40.81 -34.91
CA PHE A 46 -17.70 -41.37 -34.81
C PHE A 46 -16.77 -40.85 -35.92
N LEU A 47 -17.26 -40.77 -37.16
CA LEU A 47 -16.49 -40.24 -38.29
C LEU A 47 -16.18 -38.75 -38.13
N GLN A 48 -17.18 -37.94 -37.76
CA GLN A 48 -17.00 -36.50 -37.49
C GLN A 48 -16.00 -36.24 -36.35
N GLN A 49 -16.06 -37.05 -35.28
CA GLN A 49 -15.13 -36.91 -34.17
C GLN A 49 -13.70 -37.32 -34.54
N ARG A 50 -13.54 -38.28 -35.47
CA ARG A 50 -12.23 -38.70 -35.97
C ARG A 50 -11.60 -37.65 -36.89
N GLU A 51 -12.38 -36.99 -37.75
CA GLU A 51 -11.91 -35.85 -38.56
C GLU A 51 -11.59 -34.63 -37.68
N SER A 52 -12.41 -34.35 -36.68
CA SER A 52 -12.14 -33.25 -35.73
C SER A 52 -10.85 -33.50 -34.94
N LYS A 53 -10.57 -34.76 -34.56
CA LYS A 53 -9.32 -35.14 -33.90
C LYS A 53 -8.11 -35.06 -34.83
N SER A 54 -8.23 -35.42 -36.11
CA SER A 54 -7.11 -35.32 -37.06
C SER A 54 -6.79 -33.86 -37.41
N ALA A 55 -7.82 -33.02 -37.57
CA ALA A 55 -7.67 -31.57 -37.75
C ALA A 55 -7.00 -30.93 -36.52
N LEU A 56 -7.45 -31.28 -35.31
CA LEU A 56 -6.84 -30.81 -34.07
C LEU A 56 -5.38 -31.27 -33.92
N GLN A 57 -5.06 -32.53 -34.24
CA GLN A 57 -3.68 -33.02 -34.24
C GLN A 57 -2.80 -32.27 -35.25
N THR A 58 -3.35 -31.91 -36.42
CA THR A 58 -2.63 -31.15 -37.44
C THR A 58 -2.38 -29.72 -36.97
N GLN A 59 -3.38 -29.06 -36.38
CA GLN A 59 -3.22 -27.74 -35.78
C GLN A 59 -2.23 -27.74 -34.61
N LEU A 60 -2.31 -28.74 -33.72
CA LEU A 60 -1.36 -28.87 -32.61
C LEU A 60 0.07 -29.17 -33.08
N LYS A 61 0.24 -29.95 -34.16
CA LYS A 61 1.56 -30.15 -34.79
C LYS A 61 2.10 -28.88 -35.43
N ALA A 62 1.26 -28.08 -36.08
CA ALA A 62 1.66 -26.80 -36.64
C ALA A 62 2.07 -25.80 -35.55
N ILE A 63 1.27 -25.66 -34.49
CA ILE A 63 1.57 -24.81 -33.33
C ILE A 63 2.82 -25.32 -32.59
N GLY A 64 2.96 -26.64 -32.43
CA GLY A 64 4.14 -27.25 -31.84
C GLY A 64 5.41 -27.03 -32.66
N ALA A 65 5.34 -27.07 -33.99
CA ALA A 65 6.49 -26.80 -34.84
C ALA A 65 7.00 -25.35 -34.68
N ASP A 66 6.09 -24.37 -34.58
CA ASP A 66 6.47 -22.97 -34.33
C ASP A 66 7.01 -22.72 -32.91
N TYR A 67 6.54 -23.48 -31.91
CA TYR A 67 6.98 -23.32 -30.52
C TYR A 67 8.25 -24.12 -30.15
N PHE A 68 8.51 -25.24 -30.82
CA PHE A 68 9.63 -26.15 -30.52
C PHE A 68 10.81 -26.05 -31.50
N GLN A 69 10.74 -25.26 -32.58
CA GLN A 69 11.91 -24.99 -33.46
C GLN A 69 12.82 -23.85 -32.98
N SER A 70 12.64 -23.36 -31.76
CA SER A 70 13.52 -22.38 -31.13
C SER A 70 14.14 -22.94 -29.85
N GLU A 71 14.94 -23.99 -29.95
CA GLU A 71 16.01 -24.19 -28.96
C GLU A 71 17.24 -23.41 -29.44
N PRO A 72 17.55 -22.22 -28.88
CA PRO A 72 18.95 -21.91 -28.70
C PRO A 72 19.47 -23.02 -27.80
N THR A 73 20.43 -23.83 -28.27
CA THR A 73 21.12 -24.82 -27.45
C THR A 73 21.45 -24.15 -26.12
N ALA A 74 20.70 -24.46 -25.07
CA ALA A 74 20.89 -23.85 -23.78
C ALA A 74 22.25 -24.36 -23.30
N ARG A 75 23.27 -23.54 -23.51
CA ARG A 75 24.62 -23.83 -23.04
C ARG A 75 24.52 -23.86 -21.53
N ILE A 76 24.38 -25.05 -20.96
CA ILE A 76 24.44 -25.28 -19.53
C ILE A 76 25.85 -24.91 -19.11
N VAL A 77 26.06 -23.64 -18.77
CA VAL A 77 27.29 -23.18 -18.16
C VAL A 77 27.24 -23.70 -16.73
N ARG A 78 28.02 -24.76 -16.45
CA ARG A 78 28.30 -25.17 -15.09
C ARG A 78 28.93 -23.96 -14.38
N LEU A 79 28.15 -23.25 -13.58
CA LEU A 79 28.69 -22.21 -12.72
C LEU A 79 29.60 -22.90 -11.71
N SER A 80 30.89 -22.58 -11.78
CA SER A 80 31.86 -23.11 -10.83
C SER A 80 31.38 -22.79 -9.40
N PRO A 81 31.62 -23.68 -8.42
CA PRO A 81 31.23 -23.42 -7.03
C PRO A 81 31.76 -22.08 -6.50
N ARG A 82 32.89 -21.58 -7.02
CA ARG A 82 33.42 -20.24 -6.72
C ARG A 82 32.52 -19.07 -7.15
N ARG A 83 31.78 -19.21 -8.26
CA ARG A 83 30.81 -18.20 -8.72
C ARG A 83 29.52 -18.23 -7.91
N LEU A 84 29.08 -19.42 -7.47
CA LEU A 84 27.95 -19.55 -6.55
C LEU A 84 28.27 -18.97 -5.17
N ILE A 85 29.48 -19.18 -4.66
CA ILE A 85 29.96 -18.55 -3.43
C ILE A 85 30.02 -17.01 -3.60
N GLY A 86 30.46 -16.52 -4.77
CA GLY A 86 30.43 -15.09 -5.09
C GLY A 86 29.02 -14.50 -5.07
N ILE A 87 28.05 -15.14 -5.72
CA ILE A 87 26.64 -14.68 -5.74
C ILE A 87 26.01 -14.76 -4.34
N ALA A 88 26.25 -15.86 -3.61
CA ALA A 88 25.76 -16.00 -2.23
C ALA A 88 26.37 -14.95 -1.29
N SER A 89 27.65 -14.61 -1.45
CA SER A 89 28.31 -13.56 -0.69
C SER A 89 27.78 -12.15 -1.00
N ALA A 90 27.42 -11.89 -2.27
CA ALA A 90 26.82 -10.62 -2.67
C ALA A 90 25.40 -10.44 -2.12
N VAL A 91 24.60 -11.51 -2.10
CA VAL A 91 23.25 -11.50 -1.50
C VAL A 91 23.34 -11.33 0.02
N ALA A 92 24.27 -12.01 0.68
CA ALA A 92 24.50 -11.84 2.11
C ALA A 92 24.98 -10.41 2.45
N ALA A 93 25.89 -9.84 1.67
CA ALA A 93 26.34 -8.46 1.84
C ALA A 93 25.20 -7.45 1.64
N ALA A 94 24.36 -7.63 0.62
CA ALA A 94 23.18 -6.79 0.39
C ALA A 94 22.16 -6.89 1.55
N ALA A 95 21.94 -8.10 2.08
CA ALA A 95 21.07 -8.30 3.23
C ALA A 95 21.62 -7.65 4.51
N VAL A 96 22.94 -7.71 4.74
CA VAL A 96 23.60 -7.01 5.85
C VAL A 96 23.51 -5.50 5.68
N ILE A 97 23.71 -4.97 4.47
CA ILE A 97 23.56 -3.53 4.20
C ILE A 97 22.11 -3.09 4.42
N LEU A 98 21.12 -3.86 3.97
CA LEU A 98 19.71 -3.59 4.21
C LEU A 98 19.35 -3.65 5.71
N LEU A 99 19.90 -4.62 6.45
CA LEU A 99 19.75 -4.70 7.90
C LEU A 99 20.38 -3.49 8.61
N LEU A 100 21.57 -3.05 8.19
CA LEU A 100 22.23 -1.87 8.74
C LEU A 100 21.46 -0.58 8.42
N LEU A 101 20.95 -0.42 7.19
CA LEU A 101 20.11 0.70 6.80
C LEU A 101 18.79 0.73 7.59
N TRP A 102 18.16 -0.43 7.79
CA TRP A 102 16.99 -0.56 8.65
C TRP A 102 17.31 -0.14 10.08
N GLN A 103 18.42 -0.65 10.65
CA GLN A 103 18.80 -0.38 12.02
C GLN A 103 19.15 1.10 12.25
N PHE A 104 19.74 1.76 11.24
CA PHE A 104 20.01 3.21 11.26
C PHE A 104 18.72 4.06 11.17
N TRP A 105 17.70 3.58 10.46
CA TRP A 105 16.39 4.26 10.37
C TRP A 105 15.43 3.94 11.53
N SER A 106 15.68 2.85 12.26
CA SER A 106 14.83 2.39 13.38
C SER A 106 15.44 2.64 14.76
N ALA A 107 16.63 3.24 14.85
CA ALA A 107 17.13 3.76 16.11
C ALA A 107 16.22 4.93 16.52
N PRO A 108 15.69 4.96 17.76
CA PRO A 108 14.93 6.10 18.25
C PRO A 108 15.77 7.35 18.04
N SER A 109 15.24 8.30 17.28
CA SER A 109 15.96 9.53 17.00
C SER A 109 16.10 10.30 18.31
N LEU A 110 17.15 11.12 18.43
CA LEU A 110 17.34 11.98 19.60
C LEU A 110 16.13 12.91 19.79
N TYR A 111 15.42 13.24 18.71
CA TYR A 111 14.12 13.90 18.76
C TYR A 111 13.07 13.13 19.58
N ASP A 112 12.91 11.82 19.37
CA ASP A 112 11.89 11.00 20.02
C ASP A 112 12.07 10.93 21.54
N GLU A 113 13.31 11.08 22.04
CA GLU A 113 13.60 11.12 23.49
C GLU A 113 13.08 12.42 24.13
N PHE A 114 13.15 13.55 23.41
CA PHE A 114 12.89 14.89 23.95
C PHE A 114 11.53 15.47 23.54
N ALA A 115 10.87 14.94 22.51
CA ALA A 115 9.56 15.36 22.01
C ALA A 115 8.39 14.86 22.89
N GLN A 116 8.42 15.19 24.17
CA GLN A 116 7.32 14.89 25.10
C GLN A 116 6.30 16.02 25.10
N HIS A 117 5.09 15.74 24.60
CA HIS A 117 4.03 16.74 24.52
C HIS A 117 3.21 16.83 25.81
N PRO A 118 3.11 18.02 26.44
CA PRO A 118 2.16 18.24 27.51
C PRO A 118 0.73 17.94 26.99
N PRO A 119 -0.14 17.31 27.80
CA PRO A 119 -1.48 16.99 27.36
C PRO A 119 -2.20 18.27 26.93
N LEU A 120 -2.83 18.22 25.76
CA LEU A 120 -3.74 19.28 25.32
C LEU A 120 -4.97 19.22 26.23
N ALA A 121 -5.01 20.11 27.22
CA ALA A 121 -6.12 20.27 28.15
C ALA A 121 -6.52 21.75 28.17
N LEU A 122 -7.49 22.13 27.34
CA LEU A 122 -8.12 23.47 27.37
C LEU A 122 -9.47 23.43 28.10
N ALA A 123 -9.67 22.39 28.91
CA ALA A 123 -10.95 21.83 29.34
C ALA A 123 -11.90 22.77 30.11
N GLU A 124 -11.51 23.98 30.49
CA GLU A 124 -12.39 24.92 31.19
C GLU A 124 -12.96 26.05 30.31
N LYS A 125 -12.53 26.18 29.04
CA LYS A 125 -12.95 27.32 28.18
C LYS A 125 -13.91 27.00 27.04
N SER A 126 -14.11 25.73 26.68
CA SER A 126 -14.74 25.37 25.41
C SER A 126 -16.17 24.84 25.50
N ALA A 127 -17.00 25.31 26.44
CA ALA A 127 -18.40 24.87 26.61
C ALA A 127 -19.33 25.09 25.38
N GLY A 128 -18.80 25.50 24.23
CA GLY A 128 -19.53 25.69 22.97
C GLY A 128 -18.87 25.12 21.70
N ALA A 129 -17.67 24.51 21.75
CA ALA A 129 -17.01 23.99 20.56
C ALA A 129 -17.38 22.51 20.34
N ILE A 130 -18.19 22.25 19.30
CA ILE A 130 -18.88 20.97 19.06
C ILE A 130 -17.94 19.74 18.98
N ASN A 131 -16.63 19.90 18.72
CA ASN A 131 -15.69 18.77 18.53
C ASN A 131 -14.36 18.90 19.32
N TRP A 132 -14.29 19.72 20.37
CA TRP A 132 -13.02 19.94 21.08
C TRP A 132 -12.49 18.68 21.78
N SER A 133 -13.37 17.92 22.44
CA SER A 133 -12.99 16.66 23.10
C SER A 133 -12.36 15.64 22.13
N GLU A 134 -12.83 15.59 20.88
CA GLU A 134 -12.22 14.75 19.86
C GLU A 134 -10.82 15.21 19.45
N THR A 135 -10.58 16.53 19.48
CA THR A 135 -9.30 17.14 19.14
C THR A 135 -8.26 16.82 20.21
N GLU A 136 -8.62 16.95 21.49
CA GLU A 136 -7.76 16.54 22.61
C GLU A 136 -7.45 15.05 22.57
N THR A 137 -8.46 14.21 22.34
CA THR A 137 -8.28 12.76 22.22
C THR A 137 -7.34 12.41 21.06
N ALA A 138 -7.52 13.07 19.91
CA ALA A 138 -6.65 12.86 18.76
C ALA A 138 -5.20 13.26 19.04
N PHE A 139 -4.98 14.40 19.70
CA PHE A 139 -3.64 14.87 20.06
C PHE A 139 -2.95 13.90 21.02
N GLN A 140 -3.64 13.47 22.08
CA GLN A 140 -3.11 12.52 23.06
C GLN A 140 -2.82 11.14 22.43
N ALA A 141 -3.59 10.74 21.42
CA ALA A 141 -3.37 9.51 20.66
C ALA A 141 -2.26 9.64 19.58
N GLY A 142 -1.61 10.81 19.44
CA GLY A 142 -0.62 11.07 18.41
C GLY A 142 -1.21 11.21 16.99
N ASN A 143 -2.54 11.29 16.85
CA ASN A 143 -3.19 11.58 15.58
C ASN A 143 -3.17 13.10 15.31
N PHE A 144 -1.97 13.60 15.01
CA PHE A 144 -1.74 15.03 14.81
C PHE A 144 -2.49 15.61 13.62
N ALA A 145 -2.80 14.79 12.59
CA ALA A 145 -3.59 15.24 11.44
C ALA A 145 -5.05 15.57 11.82
N LYS A 146 -5.69 14.69 12.62
CA LYS A 146 -7.03 14.98 13.14
C LYS A 146 -7.00 16.14 14.14
N ALA A 147 -5.97 16.20 15.00
CA ALA A 147 -5.81 17.29 15.96
C ALA A 147 -5.59 18.66 15.26
N GLU A 148 -4.78 18.71 14.21
CA GLU A 148 -4.56 19.91 13.38
C GLU A 148 -5.88 20.45 12.84
N SER A 149 -6.69 19.61 12.19
CA SER A 149 -7.99 20.02 11.63
C SER A 149 -8.96 20.55 12.70
N GLY A 150 -8.99 19.92 13.88
CA GLY A 150 -9.77 20.37 15.02
C GLY A 150 -9.31 21.72 15.56
N LEU A 151 -8.00 21.93 15.70
CA LEU A 151 -7.39 23.18 16.16
C LEU A 151 -7.59 24.32 15.16
N GLU A 152 -7.44 24.08 13.86
CA GLU A 152 -7.70 25.08 12.81
C GLU A 152 -9.17 25.56 12.87
N THR A 153 -10.12 24.64 13.05
CA THR A 153 -11.54 24.99 13.22
C THR A 153 -11.78 25.79 14.51
N TYR A 154 -11.13 25.40 15.60
CA TYR A 154 -11.26 26.06 16.90
C TYR A 154 -10.75 27.51 16.88
N ILE A 155 -9.57 27.74 16.28
CA ILE A 155 -8.92 29.06 16.25
C ILE A 155 -9.71 30.09 15.43
N ILE A 156 -10.55 29.65 14.47
CA ILE A 156 -11.47 30.55 13.76
C ILE A 156 -12.48 31.19 14.73
N GLN A 157 -12.95 30.43 15.72
CA GLN A 157 -13.93 30.91 16.72
C GLN A 157 -13.25 31.59 17.91
N HIS A 158 -12.02 31.19 18.23
CA HIS A 158 -11.25 31.67 19.36
C HIS A 158 -9.86 32.16 18.91
N PRO A 159 -9.80 33.23 18.10
CA PRO A 159 -8.53 33.69 17.56
C PRO A 159 -7.53 34.08 18.66
N ASP A 160 -7.99 34.58 19.80
CA ASP A 160 -7.11 35.05 20.88
C ASP A 160 -6.56 33.91 21.76
N ASP A 161 -6.96 32.65 21.54
CA ASP A 161 -6.43 31.52 22.28
C ASP A 161 -5.01 31.16 21.80
N ARG A 162 -4.02 31.79 22.45
CA ARG A 162 -2.60 31.57 22.19
C ARG A 162 -2.18 30.13 22.49
N GLN A 163 -2.78 29.47 23.48
CA GLN A 163 -2.43 28.09 23.80
C GLN A 163 -2.86 27.15 22.66
N ALA A 164 -4.09 27.28 22.16
CA ALA A 164 -4.55 26.52 20.99
C ALA A 164 -3.64 26.73 19.76
N ARG A 165 -3.22 27.98 19.49
CA ARG A 165 -2.27 28.27 18.40
C ARG A 165 -0.92 27.58 18.60
N LEU A 166 -0.40 27.52 19.83
CA LEU A 166 0.87 26.85 20.11
C LEU A 166 0.77 25.36 19.81
N TYR A 167 -0.31 24.72 20.27
CA TYR A 167 -0.56 23.31 19.99
C TYR A 167 -0.77 23.01 18.50
N LEU A 168 -1.35 23.94 17.73
CA LEU A 168 -1.37 23.84 16.28
C LEU A 168 0.07 23.79 15.72
N GLY A 169 0.98 24.62 16.23
CA GLY A 169 2.41 24.56 15.89
C GLY A 169 3.03 23.19 16.19
N ILE A 170 2.71 22.59 17.33
CA ILE A 170 3.19 21.23 17.68
C ILE A 170 2.65 20.20 16.67
N CYS A 171 1.35 20.24 16.34
CA CYS A 171 0.78 19.34 15.32
C CYS A 171 1.45 19.52 13.96
N LYS A 172 1.67 20.77 13.52
CA LYS A 172 2.36 21.09 12.26
C LYS A 172 3.78 20.52 12.26
N MET A 173 4.52 20.69 13.36
CA MET A 173 5.87 20.13 13.52
C MET A 173 5.86 18.60 13.37
N GLU A 174 4.93 17.91 14.06
CA GLU A 174 4.83 16.45 14.01
C GLU A 174 4.43 15.92 12.63
N LEU A 175 3.64 16.70 11.88
CA LEU A 175 3.28 16.41 10.50
C LEU A 175 4.36 16.81 9.48
N ASN A 176 5.57 17.13 9.94
CA ASN A 176 6.70 17.60 9.13
C ASN A 176 6.43 18.91 8.36
N LYS A 177 5.40 19.68 8.74
CA LYS A 177 5.13 21.04 8.25
C LYS A 177 5.98 22.04 9.04
N THR A 178 7.30 21.82 9.02
CA THR A 178 8.26 22.44 9.93
C THR A 178 8.41 23.94 9.73
N ALA A 179 8.26 24.44 8.50
CA ALA A 179 8.26 25.88 8.21
C ALA A 179 7.04 26.59 8.81
N GLU A 180 5.85 26.02 8.69
CA GLU A 180 4.62 26.54 9.30
C GLU A 180 4.73 26.53 10.84
N ALA A 181 5.22 25.41 11.41
CA ALA A 181 5.44 25.29 12.83
C ALA A 181 6.42 26.36 13.35
N GLN A 182 7.53 26.56 12.65
CA GLN A 182 8.54 27.55 13.02
C GLN A 182 7.98 28.98 13.06
N LEU A 183 7.15 29.35 12.08
CA LEU A 183 6.47 30.65 12.05
C LEU A 183 5.53 30.82 13.24
N ILE A 184 4.78 29.77 13.59
CA ILE A 184 3.90 29.78 14.77
C ILE A 184 4.73 30.03 16.03
N PHE A 185 5.79 29.26 16.28
CA PHE A 185 6.59 29.38 17.51
C PHE A 185 7.26 30.75 17.66
N GLN A 186 7.77 31.34 16.57
CA GLN A 186 8.35 32.69 16.59
C GLN A 186 7.35 33.79 17.00
N GLY A 187 6.04 33.53 16.82
CA GLY A 187 4.96 34.44 17.21
C GLY A 187 4.70 34.56 18.72
N PHE A 188 5.46 33.86 19.57
CA PHE A 188 5.23 33.83 21.03
C PHE A 188 6.23 34.66 21.84
N SER A 189 7.05 35.48 21.19
CA SER A 189 8.06 36.31 21.89
C SER A 189 7.47 37.28 22.93
N ASP A 190 6.21 37.68 22.77
CA ASP A 190 5.43 38.57 23.65
C ASP A 190 4.41 37.82 24.52
N ALA A 191 4.43 36.49 24.55
CA ALA A 191 3.51 35.68 25.35
C ALA A 191 3.90 35.65 26.83
N GLU A 192 2.96 35.19 27.67
CA GLU A 192 3.26 34.88 29.06
C GLU A 192 4.40 33.86 29.15
N THR A 193 5.20 33.96 30.20
CA THR A 193 6.48 33.22 30.35
C THR A 193 6.32 31.72 30.09
N SER A 194 5.27 31.08 30.60
CA SER A 194 5.02 29.65 30.43
C SER A 194 4.81 29.25 28.97
N LEU A 195 3.99 30.01 28.23
CA LEU A 195 3.74 29.77 26.80
C LEU A 195 4.94 30.13 25.94
N LYS A 196 5.66 31.20 26.29
CA LYS A 196 6.90 31.60 25.61
C LYS A 196 7.96 30.51 25.76
N ASP A 197 8.22 30.05 26.99
CA ASP A 197 9.17 28.97 27.28
C ASP A 197 8.84 27.70 26.49
N LEU A 198 7.55 27.36 26.42
CA LEU A 198 7.06 26.22 25.65
C LEU A 198 7.32 26.39 24.15
N ALA A 199 7.03 27.57 23.59
CA ALA A 199 7.26 27.86 22.18
C ALA A 199 8.76 27.86 21.82
N ASP A 200 9.62 28.42 22.68
CA ASP A 200 11.07 28.42 22.51
C ASP A 200 11.63 26.99 22.51
N TRP A 201 11.14 26.15 23.43
CA TRP A 201 11.48 24.73 23.48
C TRP A 201 11.09 23.99 22.19
N TYR A 202 9.85 24.15 21.73
CA TYR A 202 9.39 23.50 20.49
C TYR A 202 10.04 24.06 19.24
N SER A 203 10.43 25.33 19.23
CA SER A 203 11.26 25.86 18.15
C SER A 203 12.61 25.14 18.07
N ALA A 204 13.24 24.85 19.20
CA ALA A 204 14.51 24.11 19.22
C ALA A 204 14.33 22.65 18.74
N LEU A 205 13.25 21.99 19.17
CA LEU A 205 12.91 20.63 18.73
C LEU A 205 12.57 20.56 17.24
N ASN A 206 11.93 21.59 16.68
CA ASN A 206 11.64 21.66 15.25
C ASN A 206 12.93 21.70 14.42
N TYR A 207 13.94 22.48 14.85
CA TYR A 207 15.27 22.45 14.22
C TYR A 207 15.96 21.10 14.36
N LEU A 208 15.85 20.45 15.53
CA LEU A 208 16.36 19.10 15.74
C LEU A 208 15.72 18.09 14.78
N LYS A 209 14.40 18.17 14.59
CA LYS A 209 13.61 17.28 13.72
C LYS A 209 14.07 17.34 12.27
N ILE A 210 14.40 18.53 11.77
CA ILE A 210 14.89 18.71 10.39
C ILE A 210 16.40 18.49 10.24
N GLY A 211 17.11 18.15 11.32
CA GLY A 211 18.56 17.95 11.32
C GLY A 211 19.40 19.24 11.28
N ASP A 212 18.79 20.40 11.51
CA ASP A 212 19.52 21.68 11.60
C ASP A 212 20.09 21.84 13.02
N GLU A 213 21.18 21.11 13.27
CA GLU A 213 21.87 21.09 14.57
C GLU A 213 22.39 22.49 14.95
N VAL A 214 22.82 23.31 13.98
CA VAL A 214 23.36 24.64 14.23
C VAL A 214 22.28 25.56 14.79
N SER A 215 21.12 25.61 14.13
CA SER A 215 19.98 26.40 14.61
C SER A 215 19.39 25.83 15.90
N CYS A 216 19.34 24.51 16.03
CA CYS A 216 18.91 23.84 17.27
C CYS A 216 19.77 24.27 18.46
N ARG A 217 21.09 24.14 18.37
CA ARG A 217 22.02 24.56 19.43
C ARG A 217 21.90 26.04 19.74
N LYS A 218 21.76 26.88 18.72
CA LYS A 218 21.56 28.32 18.93
C LYS A 218 20.29 28.60 19.72
N ALA A 219 19.18 27.94 19.37
CA ALA A 219 17.91 28.07 20.08
C ALA A 219 18.04 27.57 21.53
N LEU A 220 18.62 26.39 21.76
CA LEU A 220 18.81 25.81 23.10
C LEU A 220 19.68 26.70 24.01
N ASN A 221 20.75 27.28 23.49
CA ASN A 221 21.62 28.19 24.26
C ASN A 221 20.94 29.54 24.56
N ALA A 222 19.89 29.91 23.84
CA ALA A 222 19.13 31.14 24.12
C ALA A 222 18.15 30.96 25.29
N LEU A 223 17.83 29.72 25.69
CA LEU A 223 17.00 29.47 26.87
C LEU A 223 17.80 29.86 28.13
N THR A 224 17.25 30.80 28.91
CA THR A 224 17.87 31.27 30.15
C THR A 224 17.57 30.31 31.31
N PRO A 225 18.34 30.33 32.42
CA PRO A 225 18.07 29.53 33.61
C PRO A 225 16.70 29.76 34.25
N ALA A 226 16.02 30.86 33.92
CA ALA A 226 14.65 31.12 34.37
C ALA A 226 13.59 30.32 33.59
N SER A 227 13.96 29.73 32.45
CA SER A 227 13.07 28.96 31.59
C SER A 227 12.73 27.61 32.21
N SER A 228 11.46 27.22 32.14
CA SER A 228 11.00 25.90 32.61
C SER A 228 11.63 24.72 31.85
N TYR A 229 12.25 24.98 30.69
CA TYR A 229 12.89 23.98 29.84
C TYR A 229 14.43 24.01 29.90
N PHE A 230 15.03 24.85 30.75
CA PHE A 230 16.48 25.03 30.78
C PHE A 230 17.25 23.72 31.02
N ASP A 231 16.88 22.94 32.04
CA ASP A 231 17.57 21.68 32.35
C ASP A 231 17.45 20.67 31.20
N ARG A 232 16.29 20.61 30.54
CA ARG A 232 16.08 19.77 29.36
C ARG A 232 16.93 20.23 28.18
N ALA A 233 17.08 21.53 27.99
CA ALA A 233 17.92 22.10 26.95
C ALA A 233 19.41 21.79 27.18
N GLN A 234 19.90 21.88 28.42
CA GLN A 234 21.27 21.50 28.76
C GLN A 234 21.52 20.00 28.54
N LEU A 235 20.56 19.16 28.91
CA LEU A 235 20.66 17.72 28.66
C LEU A 235 20.70 17.41 27.15
N LEU A 236 19.85 18.06 26.36
CA LEU A 236 19.83 17.90 24.90
C LEU A 236 21.16 18.36 24.27
N LEU A 237 21.69 19.52 24.66
CA LEU A 237 22.99 20.00 24.21
C LEU A 237 24.11 18.99 24.49
N LYS A 238 24.12 18.41 25.70
CA LYS A 238 25.10 17.38 26.07
C LYS A 238 25.01 16.14 25.17
N ARG A 239 23.79 15.65 24.89
CA ARG A 239 23.57 14.49 24.02
C ARG A 239 24.03 14.76 22.58
N LEU A 240 23.84 15.99 22.08
CA LEU A 240 24.32 16.39 20.75
C LEU A 240 25.85 16.44 20.66
N ASP A 241 26.55 16.67 21.78
CA ASP A 241 28.01 16.61 21.83
C ASP A 241 28.51 15.16 21.85
N GLU A 242 27.86 14.30 22.63
CA GLU A 242 28.17 12.86 22.72
C GLU A 242 27.95 12.13 21.37
N SER A 243 27.00 12.56 20.53
CA SER A 243 26.75 11.93 19.23
C SER A 243 27.82 12.19 18.17
N LYS A 244 28.83 13.04 18.45
CA LYS A 244 29.94 13.35 17.54
C LYS A 244 31.21 12.54 17.81
N GLU A 245 31.30 11.89 18.97
CA GLU A 245 32.39 10.98 19.34
C GLU A 245 32.15 9.56 18.82
#